data_AF-A0A0B7FP73-F1
#
_entry.id   AF-A0A0B7FP73-F1
#
_cell.length_a   1.000
_cell.length_b   1.000
_cell.length_c   1.000
_cell.angle_alpha   90.00
_cell.angle_beta   90.00
_cell.angle_gamma   90.00
#
_symmetry.space_group_name_H-M   'P 1'
#
loop_
_entity.id
_entity.type
_entity.pdbx_description
1 polymer ?
#
loop_
_entity_poly.entity_id
_entity_poly.type
_entity_poly.pdbx_seq_one_letter_code
_entity_poly.pdbx_strand_id
1 'polypeptide(L)'
;MRDSLFHYEFTWAVADGDVGRVMEVLKVWLFTFAGSGSSKYTNELLELSAGFIYEFPEELQKAIMNNWLCNFSGNQGSWMPMDLMQEHHIRDLKDKSQHRDQDFEGEFFKKILSRNTRSFAQVRSTMNQALHLKDLSGRHGEAKHLSTRRKLLSTLEAQRIHVLVPGRDYGWKAQDDLMAGKQAMATKVSNFVKRPSSSHNSVTQLETSQNDETLEESNNGQNENEGLPIIAGAPPVVIDGQLVFDYEEEDAAFDQVYEEVHIN
;
A
#
# COMPACT_ATOMS: atom_id res chain seq x y z
N MET A 1 -11.81 -15.83 3.07
CA MET A 1 -12.15 -15.78 1.62
C MET A 1 -12.98 -14.55 1.24
N ARG A 2 -13.99 -14.13 2.02
CA ARG A 2 -14.73 -12.89 1.73
C ARG A 2 -13.82 -11.65 1.75
N ASP A 3 -13.05 -11.47 2.82
CA ASP A 3 -12.29 -10.23 3.00
C ASP A 3 -11.13 -10.09 2.00
N SER A 4 -10.54 -11.23 1.59
CA SER A 4 -9.58 -11.28 0.50
C SER A 4 -10.16 -10.88 -0.86
N LEU A 5 -11.46 -11.17 -1.11
CA LEU A 5 -12.11 -10.75 -2.35
C LEU A 5 -12.31 -9.23 -2.39
N PHE A 6 -12.67 -8.61 -1.27
CA PHE A 6 -12.74 -7.14 -1.18
C PHE A 6 -11.38 -6.48 -1.37
N HIS A 7 -10.31 -7.08 -0.82
CA HIS A 7 -8.96 -6.61 -1.08
C HIS A 7 -8.58 -6.72 -2.56
N TYR A 8 -8.91 -7.84 -3.21
CA TYR A 8 -8.65 -8.03 -4.63
C TYR A 8 -9.41 -7.01 -5.49
N GLU A 9 -10.68 -6.77 -5.18
CA GLU A 9 -11.48 -5.73 -5.83
C GLU A 9 -10.88 -4.33 -5.66
N PHE A 10 -10.41 -3.99 -4.45
CA PHE A 10 -9.72 -2.73 -4.20
C PHE A 10 -8.48 -2.59 -5.06
N THR A 11 -7.64 -3.63 -5.14
CA THR A 11 -6.42 -3.60 -5.96
C THR A 11 -6.71 -3.43 -7.44
N TRP A 12 -7.76 -4.06 -7.96
CA TRP A 12 -8.23 -3.88 -9.32
C TRP A 12 -8.76 -2.46 -9.56
N ALA A 13 -9.60 -1.95 -8.68
CA ALA A 13 -10.16 -0.61 -8.77
C ALA A 13 -9.06 0.46 -8.78
N VAL A 14 -8.03 0.30 -7.95
CA VAL A 14 -6.86 1.17 -7.94
C VAL A 14 -6.12 1.11 -9.27
N ALA A 15 -5.81 -0.08 -9.79
CA ALA A 15 -5.06 -0.24 -11.03
C ALA A 15 -5.83 0.30 -12.26
N ASP A 16 -7.16 0.11 -12.29
CA ASP A 16 -8.05 0.65 -13.33
C ASP A 16 -8.20 2.18 -13.25
N GLY A 17 -7.90 2.79 -12.09
CA GLY A 17 -8.13 4.21 -11.84
C GLY A 17 -9.57 4.55 -11.45
N ASP A 18 -10.38 3.56 -11.07
CA ASP A 18 -11.78 3.75 -10.68
C ASP A 18 -11.92 4.05 -9.18
N VAL A 19 -11.86 5.34 -8.85
CA VAL A 19 -12.03 5.83 -7.47
C VAL A 19 -13.43 5.53 -6.92
N GLY A 20 -14.45 5.43 -7.77
CA GLY A 20 -15.80 5.07 -7.33
C GLY A 20 -15.84 3.67 -6.72
N ARG A 21 -15.26 2.69 -7.42
CA ARG A 21 -15.11 1.31 -6.91
C ARG A 21 -14.25 1.25 -5.65
N VAL A 22 -13.16 2.03 -5.59
CA VAL A 22 -12.35 2.18 -4.37
C VAL A 22 -13.21 2.62 -3.19
N MET A 23 -14.04 3.65 -3.37
CA MET A 23 -14.92 4.17 -2.31
C MET A 23 -15.98 3.15 -1.87
N GLU A 24 -16.51 2.33 -2.78
CA GLU A 24 -17.45 1.25 -2.41
C GLU A 24 -16.78 0.19 -1.52
N VAL A 25 -15.52 -0.18 -1.81
CA VAL A 25 -14.79 -1.10 -0.92
C VAL A 25 -14.51 -0.45 0.44
N LEU A 26 -14.14 0.83 0.47
CA LEU A 26 -13.92 1.56 1.72
C LEU A 26 -15.17 1.59 2.62
N LYS A 27 -16.39 1.65 2.05
CA LYS A 27 -17.63 1.52 2.83
C LYS A 27 -17.72 0.17 3.53
N VAL A 28 -17.34 -0.92 2.87
CA VAL A 28 -17.33 -2.25 3.48
C VAL A 28 -16.25 -2.33 4.57
N TRP A 29 -15.05 -1.83 4.28
CA TRP A 29 -13.94 -1.80 5.23
C TRP A 29 -14.20 -0.96 6.46
N LEU A 30 -14.98 0.12 6.37
CA LEU A 30 -15.43 0.87 7.53
C LEU A 30 -16.12 -0.05 8.57
N PHE A 31 -17.03 -0.91 8.11
CA PHE A 31 -17.67 -1.88 9.00
C PHE A 31 -16.69 -2.97 9.45
N THR A 32 -15.85 -3.50 8.55
CA THR A 32 -14.87 -4.51 8.93
C THR A 32 -13.90 -4.00 10.02
N PHE A 33 -13.31 -2.82 9.85
CA PHE A 33 -12.43 -2.21 10.86
C PHE A 33 -13.17 -1.87 12.16
N ALA A 34 -14.47 -1.55 12.05
CA ALA A 34 -15.28 -1.32 13.24
C ALA A 34 -15.38 -2.57 14.12
N GLY A 35 -15.45 -3.76 13.52
CA GLY A 35 -15.52 -5.04 14.24
C GLY A 35 -14.18 -5.63 14.65
N SER A 36 -13.11 -5.38 13.88
CA SER A 36 -11.77 -5.92 14.17
C SER A 36 -11.06 -5.24 15.35
N GLY A 37 -11.66 -4.20 15.95
CA GLY A 37 -11.02 -3.40 17.00
C GLY A 37 -10.07 -2.31 16.48
N SER A 38 -9.97 -2.15 15.16
CA SER A 38 -9.13 -1.14 14.49
C SER A 38 -9.73 0.26 14.56
N SER A 39 -9.76 0.85 15.76
CA SER A 39 -10.47 2.11 16.06
C SER A 39 -9.94 3.30 15.28
N LYS A 40 -8.62 3.40 15.06
CA LYS A 40 -8.01 4.47 14.24
C LYS A 40 -8.59 4.47 12.82
N TYR A 41 -8.47 3.34 12.11
CA TYR A 41 -9.03 3.19 10.76
C TYR A 41 -10.54 3.37 10.72
N THR A 42 -11.26 2.91 11.74
CA THR A 42 -12.71 3.15 11.83
C THR A 42 -13.02 4.64 11.88
N ASN A 43 -12.31 5.39 12.72
CA ASN A 43 -12.55 6.82 12.91
C ASN A 43 -12.19 7.61 11.64
N GLU A 44 -11.04 7.34 11.02
CA GLU A 44 -10.66 8.00 9.77
C GLU A 44 -11.69 7.76 8.66
N LEU A 45 -12.18 6.52 8.50
CA LEU A 45 -13.22 6.22 7.51
C LEU A 45 -14.59 6.80 7.88
N LEU A 46 -14.90 7.01 9.17
CA LEU A 46 -16.10 7.72 9.60
C LEU A 46 -16.01 9.21 9.28
N GLU A 47 -14.89 9.87 9.59
CA GLU A 47 -14.65 11.27 9.22
C GLU A 47 -14.76 11.44 7.70
N LEU A 48 -14.11 10.56 6.94
CA LEU A 48 -14.18 10.57 5.47
C LEU A 48 -15.61 10.39 4.96
N SER A 49 -16.33 9.40 5.48
CA SER A 49 -17.71 9.12 5.06
C SER A 49 -18.66 10.26 5.44
N ALA A 50 -18.53 10.83 6.63
CA ALA A 50 -19.31 11.98 7.07
C ALA A 50 -19.02 13.19 6.19
N GLY A 51 -17.74 13.42 5.86
CA GLY A 51 -17.30 14.43 4.92
C GLY A 51 -18.02 14.33 3.58
N PHE A 52 -17.96 13.17 2.93
CA PHE A 52 -18.61 12.95 1.62
C PHE A 52 -20.14 13.00 1.66
N ILE A 53 -20.77 12.52 2.72
CA ILE A 53 -22.24 12.42 2.80
C ILE A 53 -22.86 13.76 3.22
N TYR A 54 -22.23 14.52 4.12
CA TYR A 54 -22.88 15.64 4.80
C TYR A 54 -22.14 16.98 4.69
N GLU A 55 -20.81 17.01 4.52
CA GLU A 55 -20.03 18.24 4.72
C GLU A 55 -19.44 18.81 3.43
N PHE A 56 -18.96 17.97 2.52
CA PHE A 56 -18.21 18.40 1.35
C PHE A 56 -19.16 18.88 0.24
N PRO A 57 -18.99 20.11 -0.27
CA PRO A 57 -19.64 20.55 -1.50
C PRO A 57 -19.24 19.66 -2.68
N GLU A 58 -20.12 19.55 -3.69
CA GLU A 58 -19.89 18.68 -4.86
C GLU A 58 -18.54 18.96 -5.55
N GLU A 59 -18.15 20.23 -5.66
CA GLU A 59 -16.86 20.63 -6.23
C GLU A 59 -15.67 20.08 -5.43
N LEU A 60 -15.75 20.10 -4.10
CA LEU A 60 -14.72 19.56 -3.22
C LEU A 60 -14.68 18.03 -3.32
N GLN A 61 -15.83 17.36 -3.35
CA GLN A 61 -15.89 15.90 -3.54
C GLN A 61 -15.19 15.49 -4.85
N LYS A 62 -15.49 16.20 -5.95
CA LYS A 62 -14.82 15.97 -7.24
C LYS A 62 -13.32 16.23 -7.15
N ALA A 63 -12.90 17.31 -6.49
CA ALA A 63 -11.48 17.61 -6.31
C ALA A 63 -10.77 16.51 -5.52
N ILE A 64 -11.37 16.00 -4.43
CA ILE A 64 -10.81 14.90 -3.64
C ILE A 64 -10.72 13.62 -4.47
N MET A 65 -11.80 13.24 -5.16
CA MET A 65 -11.82 12.02 -5.99
C MET A 65 -10.80 12.09 -7.13
N ASN A 66 -10.66 13.24 -7.79
CA ASN A 66 -9.69 13.43 -8.86
C ASN A 66 -8.23 13.40 -8.39
N ASN A 67 -7.97 13.66 -7.11
CA ASN A 67 -6.63 13.61 -6.52
C ASN A 67 -6.35 12.31 -5.75
N TRP A 68 -7.26 11.34 -5.79
CA TRP A 68 -7.06 10.10 -5.02
C TRP A 68 -6.02 9.17 -5.66
N LEU A 69 -6.06 9.08 -6.99
CA LEU A 69 -5.20 8.23 -7.79
C LEU A 69 -4.45 9.09 -8.82
N CYS A 70 -3.26 8.66 -9.20
CA CYS A 70 -2.48 9.28 -10.26
C CYS A 70 -1.92 8.23 -11.21
N ASN A 71 -1.70 8.62 -12.47
CA ASN A 71 -1.06 7.78 -13.47
C ASN A 71 -0.08 8.61 -14.28
N PHE A 72 1.22 8.37 -14.08
CA PHE A 72 2.25 9.09 -14.80
C PHE A 72 2.70 8.43 -16.09
N SER A 73 2.39 7.14 -16.27
CA SER A 73 2.74 6.40 -17.49
C SER A 73 1.81 6.77 -18.65
N GLY A 74 0.57 7.15 -18.33
CA GLY A 74 -0.51 7.32 -19.31
C GLY A 74 -1.09 6.01 -19.82
N ASN A 75 -0.54 4.87 -19.40
CA ASN A 75 -1.01 3.54 -19.79
C ASN A 75 -2.23 3.15 -18.95
N GLN A 76 -3.24 2.56 -19.59
CA GLN A 76 -4.38 1.99 -18.88
C GLN A 76 -3.89 0.89 -17.92
N GLY A 77 -4.52 0.77 -16.75
CA GLY A 77 -4.14 -0.24 -15.76
C GLY A 77 -2.93 0.12 -14.90
N SER A 78 -2.28 1.27 -15.11
CA SER A 78 -1.06 1.68 -14.38
C SER A 78 -1.30 2.85 -13.41
N TRP A 79 -2.48 2.89 -12.79
CA TRP A 79 -2.82 3.88 -11.78
C TRP A 79 -2.27 3.50 -10.41
N MET A 80 -1.96 4.49 -9.59
CA MET A 80 -1.46 4.30 -8.24
C MET A 80 -2.07 5.31 -7.25
N PRO A 81 -2.13 4.99 -5.95
CA PRO A 81 -2.55 5.95 -4.93
C PRO A 81 -1.63 7.18 -4.92
N MET A 82 -2.23 8.38 -4.86
CA MET A 82 -1.47 9.62 -4.86
C MET A 82 -0.59 9.77 -3.60
N ASP A 83 -1.04 9.25 -2.46
CA ASP A 83 -0.25 9.21 -1.22
C ASP A 83 1.01 8.35 -1.37
N LEU A 84 0.90 7.18 -2.03
CA LEU A 84 2.05 6.32 -2.32
C LEU A 84 3.06 7.03 -3.24
N MET A 85 2.58 7.82 -4.19
CA MET A 85 3.44 8.67 -5.01
C MET A 85 4.17 9.72 -4.17
N GLN A 86 3.47 10.35 -3.21
CA GLN A 86 4.07 11.30 -2.30
C GLN A 86 5.16 10.64 -1.44
N GLU A 87 4.91 9.43 -0.95
CA GLU A 87 5.90 8.63 -0.22
C GLU A 87 7.16 8.37 -1.07
N HIS A 88 7.00 7.98 -2.34
CA HIS A 88 8.13 7.80 -3.25
C HIS A 88 8.95 9.09 -3.43
N HIS A 89 8.30 10.24 -3.59
CA HIS A 89 8.99 11.51 -3.68
C HIS A 89 9.73 11.86 -2.39
N ILE A 90 9.12 11.64 -1.22
CA ILE A 90 9.77 11.90 0.07
C ILE A 90 11.01 11.02 0.25
N ARG A 91 10.93 9.73 -0.09
CA ARG A 91 12.07 8.82 -0.06
C ARG A 91 13.20 9.30 -0.97
N ASP A 92 12.87 9.66 -2.21
CA ASP A 92 13.82 10.17 -3.19
C ASP A 92 14.50 11.48 -2.75
N LEU A 93 13.81 12.31 -1.96
CA LEU A 93 14.36 13.54 -1.40
C LEU A 93 15.29 13.29 -0.24
N LYS A 94 14.95 12.35 0.65
CA LYS A 94 15.80 11.93 1.77
C LYS A 94 17.12 11.34 1.27
N ASP A 95 17.07 10.51 0.23
CA ASP A 95 18.30 9.95 -0.37
C ASP A 95 19.21 11.05 -0.94
N LYS A 96 18.62 12.07 -1.58
CA LYS A 96 19.38 13.20 -2.14
C LYS A 96 19.94 14.12 -1.04
N SER A 97 19.24 14.29 0.08
CA SER A 97 19.69 15.15 1.19
C SER A 97 20.82 14.55 2.02
N GLN A 98 21.03 13.23 1.97
CA GLN A 98 22.14 12.58 2.69
C GLN A 98 23.54 12.87 2.11
N HIS A 99 23.63 13.62 1.00
CA HIS A 99 24.89 14.01 0.37
C HIS A 99 25.43 15.33 0.99
N ARG A 100 26.65 15.26 1.51
CA ARG A 100 27.18 15.95 2.71
C ARG A 100 27.36 17.49 2.73
N ASP A 101 26.86 18.28 1.79
CA ASP A 101 27.14 19.73 1.78
C ASP A 101 25.92 20.64 1.49
N GLN A 102 24.70 20.12 1.58
CA GLN A 102 23.48 20.91 1.31
C GLN A 102 22.55 20.89 2.52
N ASP A 103 22.17 22.08 2.99
CA ASP A 103 21.14 22.24 3.98
C ASP A 103 19.78 21.82 3.38
N PHE A 104 19.09 20.87 4.02
CA PHE A 104 17.75 20.42 3.64
C PHE A 104 16.76 21.59 3.57
N GLU A 105 17.01 22.62 4.36
CA GLU A 105 16.20 23.82 4.42
C GLU A 105 16.58 24.88 3.39
N GLY A 106 17.64 24.68 2.63
CA GLY A 106 18.16 25.62 1.65
C GLY A 106 17.18 25.93 0.52
N GLU A 107 17.27 27.15 -0.03
CA GLU A 107 16.39 27.57 -1.13
C GLU A 107 16.49 26.65 -2.36
N PHE A 108 17.68 26.15 -2.66
CA PHE A 108 17.90 25.23 -3.78
C PHE A 108 17.13 23.91 -3.58
N PHE A 109 17.21 23.34 -2.38
CA PHE A 109 16.50 22.11 -2.05
C PHE A 109 14.97 22.29 -2.15
N LYS A 110 14.45 23.35 -1.52
CA LYS A 110 13.01 23.66 -1.47
C LYS A 110 12.40 24.11 -2.79
N LYS A 111 13.12 24.89 -3.62
CA LYS A 111 12.56 25.49 -4.85
C LYS A 111 12.90 24.71 -6.11
N ILE A 112 14.07 24.06 -6.15
CA ILE A 112 14.55 23.38 -7.37
C ILE A 112 14.46 21.87 -7.21
N LEU A 113 15.04 21.30 -6.15
CA LEU A 113 15.20 19.86 -6.04
C LEU A 113 13.85 19.16 -5.74
N SER A 114 13.10 19.64 -4.75
CA SER A 114 11.79 19.10 -4.36
C SER A 114 10.77 19.09 -5.50
N ARG A 115 10.67 20.20 -6.26
CA ARG A 115 9.70 20.37 -7.35
C ARG A 115 9.99 19.49 -8.56
N ASN A 116 11.26 19.12 -8.76
CA ASN A 116 11.72 18.37 -9.93
C ASN A 116 12.14 16.94 -9.57
N THR A 117 11.79 16.45 -8.38
CA THR A 117 12.18 15.11 -7.87
C THR A 117 11.96 14.01 -8.90
N ARG A 118 10.77 13.99 -9.50
CA ARG A 118 10.39 13.04 -10.54
C ARG A 118 11.27 13.16 -11.78
N SER A 119 11.50 14.36 -12.29
CA SER A 119 12.33 14.60 -13.47
C SER A 119 13.77 14.14 -13.22
N PHE A 120 14.31 14.37 -12.02
CA PHE A 120 15.63 13.87 -11.65
C PHE A 120 15.67 12.33 -11.59
N ALA A 121 14.64 11.69 -11.04
CA ALA A 121 14.53 10.24 -11.02
C ALA A 121 14.49 9.66 -12.46
N GLN A 122 13.73 10.30 -13.36
CA GLN A 122 13.66 9.91 -14.76
C GLN A 122 15.00 10.10 -15.48
N VAL A 123 15.65 11.25 -15.34
CA VAL A 123 16.97 11.51 -15.94
C VAL A 123 17.99 10.47 -15.50
N ARG A 124 18.02 10.11 -14.21
CA ARG A 124 18.89 9.04 -13.70
C ARG A 124 18.63 7.71 -14.40
N SER A 125 17.37 7.30 -14.50
CA SER A 125 16.99 6.06 -15.19
C SER A 125 17.37 6.08 -16.67
N THR A 126 17.07 7.17 -17.38
CA THR A 126 17.44 7.35 -18.79
C THR A 126 18.96 7.32 -18.99
N MET A 127 19.73 7.96 -18.11
CA MET A 127 21.20 7.95 -18.18
C MET A 127 21.77 6.54 -17.96
N ASN A 128 21.27 5.81 -16.96
CA ASN A 128 21.69 4.43 -16.73
C ASN A 128 21.42 3.56 -17.98
N GLN A 129 20.21 3.67 -18.54
CA GLN A 129 19.81 2.96 -19.74
C GLN A 129 20.69 3.31 -20.94
N ALA A 130 20.94 4.60 -21.18
CA ALA A 130 21.73 5.09 -22.31
C ALA A 130 23.20 4.68 -22.22
N LEU A 131 23.76 4.60 -21.02
CA LEU A 131 25.14 4.18 -20.78
C LEU A 131 25.28 2.65 -20.72
N HIS A 132 24.19 1.90 -20.92
CA HIS A 132 24.13 0.46 -20.67
C HIS A 132 24.71 0.08 -19.31
N LEU A 133 24.67 1.01 -18.35
CA LEU A 133 24.91 0.67 -16.96
C LEU A 133 23.75 -0.24 -16.62
N LYS A 134 24.06 -1.52 -16.43
CA LYS A 134 23.10 -2.48 -15.89
C LYS A 134 22.46 -1.74 -14.74
N ASP A 135 21.14 -1.50 -14.81
CA ASP A 135 20.44 -0.96 -13.65
C ASP A 135 20.89 -1.87 -12.51
N LEU A 136 21.64 -1.30 -11.57
CA LEU A 136 22.00 -1.97 -10.33
C LEU A 136 20.66 -2.08 -9.65
N SER A 137 19.90 -3.08 -10.08
CA SER A 137 18.54 -3.24 -9.69
C SER A 137 18.61 -3.38 -8.18
N GLY A 138 17.98 -2.46 -7.46
CA GLY A 138 17.64 -2.67 -6.06
C GLY A 138 16.74 -3.91 -5.88
N ARG A 139 16.39 -4.61 -6.97
CA ARG A 139 16.05 -6.03 -6.98
C ARG A 139 17.22 -6.82 -6.39
N HIS A 140 17.22 -6.94 -5.07
CA HIS A 140 17.66 -8.18 -4.46
C HIS A 140 16.89 -9.28 -5.18
N GLY A 141 17.57 -10.06 -6.02
CA GLY A 141 16.91 -11.18 -6.69
C GLY A 141 16.23 -12.02 -5.63
N GLU A 142 14.91 -12.21 -5.76
CA GLU A 142 14.15 -12.98 -4.78
C GLU A 142 14.84 -14.33 -4.61
N ALA A 143 14.98 -14.76 -3.36
CA ALA A 143 15.49 -16.09 -3.10
C ALA A 143 14.54 -17.08 -3.81
N LYS A 144 15.08 -17.89 -4.72
CA LYS A 144 14.30 -18.82 -5.55
C LYS A 144 13.55 -19.82 -4.66
N HIS A 145 12.30 -19.53 -4.30
CA HIS A 145 11.48 -20.36 -3.42
C HIS A 145 10.48 -21.23 -4.19
N LEU A 146 10.63 -21.39 -5.51
CA LEU A 146 9.77 -22.21 -6.36
C LEU A 146 9.60 -23.65 -5.83
N SER A 147 10.70 -24.29 -5.42
CA SER A 147 10.68 -25.63 -4.83
C SER A 147 9.96 -25.64 -3.48
N THR A 148 10.19 -24.63 -2.63
CA THR A 148 9.50 -24.44 -1.36
C THR A 148 8.01 -24.22 -1.56
N ARG A 149 7.60 -23.40 -2.54
CA ARG A 149 6.20 -23.09 -2.88
C ARG A 149 5.49 -24.34 -3.39
N ARG A 150 6.11 -25.09 -4.30
CA ARG A 150 5.57 -26.38 -4.78
C ARG A 150 5.41 -27.39 -3.63
N LYS A 151 6.39 -27.49 -2.74
CA LYS A 151 6.33 -28.38 -1.57
C LYS A 151 5.30 -27.93 -0.55
N LEU A 152 5.14 -26.62 -0.34
CA LEU A 152 4.10 -26.06 0.51
C LEU A 152 2.73 -26.40 -0.08
N LEU A 153 2.49 -26.09 -1.35
CA LEU A 153 1.22 -26.38 -2.03
C LEU A 153 0.86 -27.87 -1.97
N SER A 154 1.81 -28.76 -2.27
CA SER A 154 1.56 -30.21 -2.16
C SER A 154 1.26 -30.65 -0.73
N THR A 155 1.90 -30.05 0.27
CA THR A 155 1.61 -30.31 1.68
C THR A 155 0.22 -29.80 2.06
N LEU A 156 -0.15 -28.60 1.65
CA LEU A 156 -1.47 -27.99 1.89
C LEU A 156 -2.59 -28.78 1.21
N GLU A 157 -2.34 -29.29 0.01
CA GLU A 157 -3.27 -30.14 -0.74
C GLU A 157 -3.43 -31.51 -0.09
N ALA A 158 -2.32 -32.17 0.27
CA ALA A 158 -2.32 -33.43 0.99
C ALA A 158 -3.04 -33.31 2.35
N GLN A 159 -2.83 -32.19 3.05
CA GLN A 159 -3.53 -31.87 4.28
C GLN A 159 -4.97 -31.40 4.04
N ARG A 160 -5.42 -31.17 2.80
CA ARG A 160 -6.79 -30.75 2.46
C ARG A 160 -7.26 -29.53 3.26
N ILE A 161 -6.39 -28.56 3.50
CA ILE A 161 -6.75 -27.36 4.30
C ILE A 161 -7.84 -26.50 3.66
N HIS A 162 -8.04 -26.64 2.34
CA HIS A 162 -9.04 -25.95 1.55
C HIS A 162 -10.41 -26.67 1.56
N VAL A 163 -10.50 -27.89 2.12
CA VAL A 163 -11.74 -28.65 2.25
C VAL A 163 -12.16 -28.66 3.71
N LEU A 164 -13.43 -28.35 3.97
CA LEU A 164 -13.99 -28.48 5.30
C LEU A 164 -14.10 -29.97 5.66
N VAL A 165 -13.22 -30.45 6.55
CA VAL A 165 -13.24 -31.80 7.08
C VAL A 165 -13.82 -31.78 8.49
N PRO A 166 -14.96 -32.45 8.75
CA PRO A 166 -15.54 -32.54 10.09
C PRO A 166 -14.52 -33.07 11.11
N GLY A 167 -14.40 -32.41 12.27
CA GLY A 167 -13.47 -32.79 13.34
C GLY A 167 -12.07 -32.21 13.26
N ARG A 168 -11.78 -31.33 12.28
CA ARG A 168 -10.58 -30.48 12.24
C ARG A 168 -10.90 -29.06 12.69
N ASP A 169 -11.22 -28.88 13.96
CA ASP A 169 -11.35 -27.59 14.59
C ASP A 169 -10.21 -27.36 15.59
N TYR A 170 -9.46 -26.26 15.43
CA TYR A 170 -8.44 -25.86 16.39
C TYR A 170 -9.06 -25.15 17.63
N GLY A 171 -10.36 -25.33 17.87
CA GLY A 171 -11.14 -24.61 18.89
C GLY A 171 -11.30 -23.11 18.65
N TRP A 172 -10.57 -22.55 17.68
CA TRP A 172 -10.64 -21.14 17.31
C TRP A 172 -11.63 -20.94 16.16
N LYS A 173 -12.64 -20.10 16.41
CA LYS A 173 -13.58 -19.64 15.39
C LYS A 173 -13.20 -18.20 15.02
N ALA A 174 -12.81 -18.00 13.77
CA ALA A 174 -12.56 -16.65 13.25
C ALA A 174 -13.77 -15.76 13.49
N GLN A 175 -13.52 -14.57 14.05
CA GLN A 175 -14.56 -13.58 14.24
C GLN A 175 -15.02 -13.05 12.87
N ASP A 176 -16.32 -12.87 12.69
CA ASP A 176 -16.85 -12.13 11.54
C ASP A 176 -16.83 -10.64 11.85
N ASP A 177 -15.71 -9.98 11.53
CA ASP A 177 -15.50 -8.57 11.80
C ASP A 177 -16.51 -7.67 11.10
N LEU A 178 -16.99 -8.05 9.92
CA LEU A 178 -18.02 -7.29 9.22
C LEU A 178 -19.33 -7.29 10.00
N MET A 179 -19.76 -8.45 10.51
CA MET A 179 -20.98 -8.54 11.31
C MET A 179 -20.82 -7.87 12.68
N ALA A 180 -19.70 -8.11 13.36
CA ALA A 180 -19.40 -7.45 14.64
C ALA A 180 -19.40 -5.93 14.49
N GLY A 181 -18.79 -5.42 13.43
CA GLY A 181 -18.75 -4.01 13.11
C GLY A 181 -20.10 -3.42 12.76
N LYS A 182 -20.95 -4.13 12.01
CA LYS A 182 -22.35 -3.72 11.75
C LYS A 182 -23.14 -3.56 13.04
N GLN A 183 -22.97 -4.45 14.01
CA GLN A 183 -23.63 -4.36 15.32
C GLN A 183 -23.09 -3.20 16.15
N ALA A 184 -21.78 -2.97 16.14
CA ALA A 184 -21.13 -1.90 16.89
C ALA A 184 -21.31 -0.50 16.27
N MET A 185 -21.69 -0.42 14.98
CA MET A 185 -21.65 0.85 14.23
C MET A 185 -22.57 1.92 14.82
N ALA A 186 -23.77 1.55 15.29
CA ALA A 186 -24.70 2.51 15.87
C ALA A 186 -24.10 3.25 17.08
N THR A 187 -23.41 2.52 17.96
CA THR A 187 -22.70 3.09 19.11
C THR A 187 -21.52 3.95 18.66
N LYS A 188 -20.73 3.48 17.67
CA LYS A 188 -19.59 4.24 17.15
C LYS A 188 -20.01 5.57 16.51
N VAL A 189 -21.07 5.57 15.72
CA VAL A 189 -21.65 6.78 15.13
C VAL A 189 -22.19 7.72 16.21
N SER A 190 -22.87 7.20 17.24
CA SER A 190 -23.31 8.07 18.35
C SER A 190 -22.14 8.72 19.08
N ASN A 191 -21.04 8.01 19.27
CA ASN A 191 -19.83 8.55 19.90
C ASN A 191 -19.14 9.57 19.00
N PHE A 192 -19.09 9.29 17.69
CA PHE A 192 -18.56 10.19 16.67
C PHE A 192 -19.29 11.54 16.68
N VAL A 193 -20.63 11.54 16.65
CA VAL A 193 -21.45 12.77 16.66
C VAL A 193 -21.29 13.57 17.96
N LYS A 194 -21.03 12.90 19.09
CA LYS A 194 -20.82 13.56 20.39
C LYS A 194 -19.41 14.11 20.56
N ARG A 195 -18.49 13.83 19.63
CA ARG A 195 -17.11 14.28 19.71
C ARG A 195 -17.08 15.82 19.55
N PRO A 196 -16.46 16.57 20.48
CA PRO A 196 -16.35 18.01 20.33
C PRO A 196 -15.50 18.34 19.10
N SER A 197 -15.91 19.36 18.34
CA SER A 197 -15.32 19.82 17.06
C SER A 197 -13.90 20.40 17.17
N SER A 198 -13.17 20.12 18.25
CA SER A 198 -11.81 20.63 18.48
C SER A 198 -10.76 20.01 17.54
N SER A 199 -11.15 19.09 16.65
CA SER A 199 -10.27 18.46 15.66
C SER A 199 -10.26 19.11 14.29
N HIS A 200 -10.94 20.25 14.07
CA HIS A 200 -10.79 21.05 12.84
C HIS A 200 -9.44 21.78 12.71
N ASN A 201 -8.47 21.51 13.61
CA ASN A 201 -7.09 21.98 13.49
C ASN A 201 -6.19 20.95 12.81
N SER A 202 -6.61 20.33 11.71
CA SER A 202 -5.68 19.61 10.83
C SER A 202 -4.80 20.56 10.01
N VAL A 203 -5.14 21.85 9.94
CA VAL A 203 -4.28 22.89 9.33
C VAL A 203 -3.11 23.28 10.24
N THR A 204 -3.24 23.17 11.57
CA THR A 204 -2.20 23.64 12.51
C THR A 204 -1.05 22.66 12.71
N GLN A 205 -1.22 21.36 12.41
CA GLN A 205 -0.14 20.38 12.55
C GLN A 205 0.95 20.47 11.47
N LEU A 206 0.70 21.20 10.36
CA LEU A 206 1.75 21.51 9.39
C LEU A 206 2.71 22.62 9.88
N GLU A 207 2.33 23.39 10.91
CA GLU A 207 3.14 24.50 11.42
C GLU A 207 3.91 24.15 12.71
N THR A 208 3.62 23.01 13.36
CA THR A 208 4.28 22.66 14.65
C THR A 208 5.40 21.62 14.54
N SER A 209 5.76 21.16 13.34
CA SER A 209 6.90 20.25 13.13
C SER A 209 8.25 20.97 13.00
N GLN A 210 8.34 22.27 13.29
CA GLN A 210 9.57 23.05 13.13
C GLN A 210 10.47 23.13 14.36
N ASN A 211 10.14 22.56 15.52
CA ASN A 211 11.03 22.62 16.69
C ASN A 211 10.92 21.38 17.59
N ASP A 212 11.53 20.27 17.20
CA ASP A 212 12.19 19.37 18.18
C ASP A 212 13.09 18.35 17.45
N GLU A 213 14.29 18.79 17.07
CA GLU A 213 15.41 17.88 16.88
C GLU A 213 16.07 17.64 18.25
N THR A 214 15.66 16.58 18.93
CA THR A 214 16.52 15.91 19.90
C THR A 214 16.69 14.45 19.50
N LEU A 215 17.91 14.15 19.04
CA LEU A 215 18.45 12.82 18.87
C LEU A 215 18.48 12.14 20.26
N GLU A 216 17.62 11.14 20.48
CA GLU A 216 17.87 10.13 21.50
C GLU A 216 18.12 8.78 20.83
N GLU A 217 19.40 8.41 20.79
CA GLU A 217 19.81 7.02 20.67
C GLU A 217 19.24 6.24 21.87
N SER A 218 18.45 5.21 21.60
CA SER A 218 18.15 4.17 22.58
C SER A 218 18.24 2.81 21.90
N ASN A 219 19.45 2.26 21.97
CA ASN A 219 19.69 0.83 21.93
C ASN A 219 19.03 0.19 23.16
N ASN A 220 17.93 -0.53 22.97
CA ASN A 220 17.74 -1.80 23.67
C ASN A 220 16.71 -2.65 22.94
N GLY A 221 17.16 -3.81 22.46
CA GLY A 221 16.30 -4.76 21.75
C GLY A 221 15.34 -5.46 22.68
N GLN A 222 14.18 -5.81 22.14
CA GLN A 222 13.60 -7.14 22.26
C GLN A 222 12.53 -7.31 21.17
N ASN A 223 12.59 -8.48 20.54
CA ASN A 223 11.77 -8.91 19.43
C ASN A 223 10.30 -9.01 19.81
N GLU A 224 9.42 -8.29 19.12
CA GLU A 224 8.05 -8.74 18.81
C GLU A 224 7.73 -8.32 17.37
N ASN A 225 8.35 -9.04 16.43
CA ASN A 225 8.01 -8.97 15.01
C ASN A 225 6.79 -9.89 14.80
N GLU A 226 5.62 -9.48 15.29
CA GLU A 226 4.37 -10.10 14.87
C GLU A 226 4.06 -9.57 13.46
N GLY A 227 4.12 -10.48 12.49
CA GLY A 227 4.08 -10.19 11.07
C GLY A 227 2.88 -9.36 10.63
N LEU A 228 3.13 -8.08 10.39
CA LEU A 228 2.31 -7.27 9.48
C LEU A 228 2.52 -7.80 8.04
N PRO A 229 1.45 -8.02 7.26
CA PRO A 229 1.59 -8.48 5.89
C PRO A 229 2.33 -7.44 5.06
N ILE A 230 3.34 -7.95 4.34
CA ILE A 230 4.27 -7.25 3.48
C ILE A 230 3.49 -6.52 2.37
N ILE A 231 3.49 -5.18 2.38
CA ILE A 231 3.13 -4.38 1.19
C ILE A 231 4.45 -4.09 0.48
N ALA A 232 4.90 -5.02 -0.37
CA ALA A 232 6.13 -4.83 -1.13
C ALA A 232 5.84 -4.09 -2.46
N GLY A 233 6.44 -2.91 -2.59
CA GLY A 233 7.28 -2.60 -3.76
C GLY A 233 6.70 -1.69 -4.83
N ALA A 234 5.54 -1.99 -5.38
CA ALA A 234 4.96 -1.22 -6.48
C ALA A 234 3.43 -1.34 -6.54
N PRO A 235 2.73 -0.31 -7.05
CA PRO A 235 1.28 -0.35 -7.21
C PRO A 235 0.89 -1.50 -8.14
N PRO A 236 -0.24 -2.18 -7.91
CA PRO A 236 -0.72 -3.22 -8.81
C PRO A 236 -1.01 -2.62 -10.19
N VAL A 237 -0.60 -3.33 -11.25
CA VAL A 237 -0.77 -2.91 -12.64
C VAL A 237 -1.63 -3.93 -13.36
N VAL A 238 -2.56 -3.48 -14.22
CA VAL A 238 -3.28 -4.38 -15.13
C VAL A 238 -2.56 -4.42 -16.48
N ILE A 239 -2.07 -5.60 -16.86
CA ILE A 239 -1.44 -5.88 -18.16
C ILE A 239 -2.28 -6.96 -18.84
N ASP A 240 -2.71 -6.73 -20.08
CA ASP A 240 -3.51 -7.68 -20.88
C ASP A 240 -4.74 -8.27 -20.16
N GLY A 241 -5.37 -7.47 -19.29
CA GLY A 241 -6.56 -7.89 -18.54
C GLY A 241 -6.27 -8.81 -17.35
N GLN A 242 -5.02 -8.89 -16.90
CA GLN A 242 -4.62 -9.56 -15.68
C GLN A 242 -4.01 -8.56 -14.69
N LEU A 243 -4.38 -8.70 -13.42
CA LEU A 243 -3.77 -7.92 -12.35
C LEU A 243 -2.40 -8.50 -12.03
N VAL A 244 -1.38 -7.81 -12.49
CA VAL A 244 0.01 -8.05 -12.16
C VAL A 244 0.33 -7.21 -10.94
N PHE A 245 0.49 -7.90 -9.81
CA PHE A 245 1.30 -7.32 -8.75
C PHE A 245 2.73 -7.38 -9.25
N ASP A 246 3.51 -6.30 -9.13
CA ASP A 246 4.93 -6.32 -9.45
C ASP A 246 5.68 -7.16 -8.39
N TYR A 247 5.39 -8.45 -8.37
CA TYR A 247 6.19 -9.53 -7.86
C TYR A 247 6.72 -10.23 -9.10
N GLU A 248 7.96 -9.86 -9.46
CA GLU A 248 8.87 -10.60 -10.33
C GLU A 248 8.18 -11.47 -11.40
N GLU A 249 7.89 -10.91 -12.58
CA GLU A 249 7.55 -11.74 -13.75
C GLU A 249 8.74 -12.66 -14.09
N GLU A 250 8.53 -13.97 -13.90
CA GLU A 250 9.42 -15.02 -14.39
C GLU A 250 9.33 -15.09 -15.93
N ASP A 251 10.43 -14.77 -16.62
CA ASP A 251 10.63 -15.12 -18.03
C ASP A 251 10.62 -16.66 -18.18
N ALA A 252 9.49 -17.21 -18.63
CA ALA A 252 9.30 -18.64 -18.89
C ALA A 252 10.19 -19.23 -20.01
N ALA A 253 11.02 -18.40 -20.66
CA ALA A 253 11.88 -18.82 -21.78
C ALA A 253 13.19 -19.50 -21.34
N PHE A 254 13.51 -19.53 -20.04
CA PHE A 254 14.80 -20.06 -19.56
C PHE A 254 14.79 -21.54 -19.14
N ASP A 255 13.61 -22.18 -19.07
CA ASP A 255 13.47 -23.57 -18.59
C ASP A 255 13.70 -24.65 -19.66
N GLN A 256 13.89 -24.30 -20.94
CA GLN A 256 14.12 -25.30 -22.00
C GLN A 256 15.58 -25.69 -22.23
N VAL A 257 16.56 -25.04 -21.57
CA VAL A 257 17.99 -25.28 -21.85
C VAL A 257 18.65 -26.21 -20.80
N TYR A 258 17.94 -26.54 -19.71
CA TYR A 258 18.55 -27.27 -18.59
C TYR A 258 18.24 -28.77 -18.49
N GLU A 259 17.48 -29.36 -19.41
CA GLU A 259 17.25 -30.82 -19.44
C GLU A 259 18.19 -31.62 -20.37
N GLU A 260 19.03 -30.99 -21.20
CA GLU A 260 19.88 -31.73 -22.16
C GLU A 260 21.37 -31.89 -21.78
N VAL A 261 21.84 -31.41 -20.63
CA VAL A 261 23.29 -31.44 -20.30
C VAL A 261 23.68 -32.47 -19.21
N HIS A 262 22.77 -33.31 -18.72
CA HIS A 262 23.09 -34.31 -17.70
C HIS A 262 22.67 -35.75 -18.01
N ILE A 263 22.83 -36.18 -19.28
CA ILE A 263 23.05 -37.59 -19.61
C ILE A 263 24.09 -37.70 -20.73
N ASN A 264 25.35 -37.87 -20.34
CA ASN A 264 26.36 -38.72 -20.99
C ASN A 264 27.64 -38.76 -20.14
#